data_AF-A0A1H7HYR4-F1
#
_entry.id   AF-A0A1H7HYR4-F1
#
_cell.length_a   1.000
_cell.length_b   1.000
_cell.length_c   1.000
_cell.angle_alpha   90.00
_cell.angle_beta   90.00
_cell.angle_gamma   90.00
#
_symmetry.space_group_name_H-M   'P 1'
#
loop_
_entity.id
_entity.type
_entity.pdbx_description
1 polymer ?
#
loop_
_entity_poly.entity_id
_entity_poly.type
_entity_poly.pdbx_seq_one_letter_code
_entity_poly.pdbx_strand_id
1 'polypeptide(L)' 'MRKILFFLFSIFLMKASAQQADTVFLKKLIESHPDLFDAVLKDPEHKQVQLIYTQIDYDKHNAPKFTNYSYRLDPIL' A
#
# COMPACT_ATOMS: atom_id res chain seq x y z
N MET A 1 -10.93 -12.57 -39.37
CA MET A 1 -9.60 -12.43 -38.73
C MET A 1 -9.43 -11.12 -37.95
N ARG A 2 -9.90 -9.96 -38.45
CA ARG A 2 -9.82 -8.66 -37.73
C ARG A 2 -10.42 -8.66 -36.30
N LYS A 3 -11.55 -9.35 -36.08
CA LYS A 3 -12.22 -9.41 -34.76
C LYS A 3 -11.44 -10.21 -33.70
N ILE A 4 -10.66 -11.22 -34.12
CA ILE A 4 -9.83 -12.03 -33.23
C ILE A 4 -8.62 -11.21 -32.74
N LEU A 5 -8.08 -10.35 -33.60
CA LEU A 5 -6.98 -9.44 -33.24
C LEU A 5 -7.40 -8.41 -32.18
N PHE A 6 -8.63 -7.90 -32.26
CA PHE A 6 -9.20 -7.03 -31.21
C PHE A 6 -9.42 -7.77 -29.89
N PHE A 7 -9.79 -9.06 -29.93
CA PHE A 7 -10.01 -9.85 -28.73
C PHE A 7 -8.69 -10.16 -27.99
N LEU A 8 -7.62 -10.46 -28.73
CA LEU A 8 -6.28 -10.68 -28.17
C LEU A 8 -5.67 -9.40 -27.56
N PHE A 9 -5.97 -8.23 -28.13
CA PHE A 9 -5.51 -6.94 -27.59
C PHE A 9 -6.17 -6.59 -26.24
N SER A 10 -7.42 -7.00 -26.02
CA SER A 10 -8.18 -6.71 -24.79
C SER A 10 -7.65 -7.46 -23.56
N ILE A 11 -7.11 -8.67 -23.74
CA ILE A 11 -6.62 -9.52 -22.64
C ILE A 11 -5.29 -9.01 -22.06
N PHE A 12 -4.51 -8.24 -22.84
CA PHE A 12 -3.20 -7.73 -22.41
C PHE A 12 -3.28 -6.55 -21.42
N LEU A 13 -4.45 -5.93 -21.26
CA LEU A 13 -4.66 -4.77 -20.37
C LEU A 13 -4.91 -5.14 -18.89
N MET A 14 -5.12 -6.42 -18.56
CA MET A 14 -5.42 -6.85 -17.19
C MET A 14 -4.15 -7.22 -16.41
N LYS A 15 -3.38 -6.20 -16.02
CA LYS A 15 -2.44 -6.31 -14.89
C LYS A 15 -2.59 -5.10 -13.98
N ALA A 16 -3.73 -5.02 -13.28
CA ALA A 16 -3.84 -4.18 -12.09
C ALA A 16 -3.05 -4.87 -10.97
N SER A 17 -1.77 -4.54 -10.82
CA SER A 17 -1.00 -4.95 -9.65
C SER A 17 -1.39 -3.99 -8.52
N ALA A 18 -2.24 -4.46 -7.62
CA ALA A 18 -2.23 -3.93 -6.27
C ALA A 18 -0.91 -4.41 -5.64
N GLN A 19 0.04 -3.49 -5.46
CA GLN A 19 1.26 -3.81 -4.72
C GLN A 19 0.86 -4.16 -3.29
N GLN A 20 1.21 -5.36 -2.83
CA GLN A 20 1.01 -5.74 -1.45
C GLN A 20 1.84 -4.82 -0.56
N ALA A 21 1.17 -4.07 0.31
CA ALA A 21 1.82 -3.07 1.15
C ALA A 21 2.79 -3.75 2.13
N ASP A 22 3.98 -3.16 2.29
CA ASP A 22 4.97 -3.67 3.25
C ASP A 22 4.52 -3.34 4.68
N THR A 23 4.42 -4.37 5.51
CA THR A 23 3.95 -4.26 6.89
C THR A 23 5.07 -4.11 7.91
N VAL A 24 6.30 -4.47 7.54
CA VAL A 24 7.42 -4.53 8.48
C VAL A 24 8.03 -3.15 8.68
N PHE A 25 8.24 -2.41 7.61
CA PHE A 25 8.82 -1.06 7.68
C PHE A 25 7.96 -0.13 8.55
N LEU A 26 6.68 0.00 8.23
CA LEU A 26 5.79 0.92 8.95
C LEU A 26 5.64 0.53 10.42
N LYS A 27 5.55 -0.77 10.71
CA LYS A 27 5.53 -1.27 12.10
C LYS A 27 6.78 -0.84 12.87
N LYS A 28 7.97 -1.00 12.30
CA LYS A 28 9.23 -0.59 12.97
C LYS A 28 9.31 0.92 13.15
N LEU A 29 8.84 1.68 12.17
CA LEU A 29 8.83 3.15 12.21
C LEU A 29 7.94 3.68 13.32
N ILE A 30 6.70 3.17 13.45
CA ILE A 30 5.79 3.64 14.51
C ILE A 30 6.27 3.17 15.89
N GLU A 31 6.87 1.97 15.99
CA GLU A 31 7.46 1.46 17.23
C GLU A 31 8.69 2.25 17.69
N SER A 32 9.40 2.93 16.78
CA SER A 32 10.57 3.77 17.15
C SER A 32 10.19 5.14 17.70
N HIS A 33 8.91 5.51 17.69
CA HIS A 33 8.40 6.81 18.15
C HIS A 33 7.27 6.67 19.19
N PRO A 34 7.55 6.05 20.36
CA PRO A 34 6.54 5.81 21.39
C PRO A 34 5.91 7.10 21.94
N ASP A 35 6.67 8.21 21.96
CA ASP A 35 6.20 9.54 22.35
C ASP A 35 5.02 10.04 21.48
N LEU A 36 4.94 9.59 20.23
CA LEU A 36 3.88 9.94 19.29
C LEU A 36 2.80 8.85 19.17
N PHE A 37 3.19 7.57 19.26
CA PHE A 37 2.32 6.45 18.90
C PHE A 37 1.90 5.55 20.06
N ASP A 38 2.31 5.80 21.30
CA ASP A 38 1.91 4.97 22.46
C ASP A 38 0.39 4.83 22.60
N ALA A 39 -0.35 5.93 22.40
CA ALA A 39 -1.82 5.90 22.46
C ALA A 39 -2.44 4.99 21.39
N VAL A 40 -1.76 4.82 20.26
CA VAL A 40 -2.18 4.00 19.11
C VAL A 40 -1.72 2.55 19.30
N LEU A 41 -0.52 2.34 19.83
CA LEU A 41 0.14 1.02 19.95
C LEU A 41 -0.14 0.26 21.24
N LYS A 42 -0.69 0.91 22.28
CA LYS A 42 -0.93 0.25 23.59
C LYS A 42 -1.95 -0.89 23.56
N ASP A 43 -2.98 -0.78 22.72
CA ASP A 43 -4.00 -1.82 22.54
C ASP A 43 -4.64 -1.69 21.14
N PRO A 44 -3.87 -1.97 20.08
CA PRO A 44 -4.29 -1.70 18.71
C PRO A 44 -5.40 -2.66 18.27
N GLU A 45 -5.52 -3.83 18.91
CA GLU A 45 -6.54 -4.84 18.59
C GLU A 45 -7.93 -4.43 19.06
N HIS A 46 -8.11 -4.09 20.34
CA HIS A 46 -9.40 -3.58 20.82
C HIS A 46 -9.80 -2.27 20.15
N LYS A 47 -8.82 -1.43 19.80
CA LYS A 47 -9.06 -0.16 19.10
C LYS A 47 -9.24 -0.31 17.59
N GLN A 48 -9.06 -1.52 17.06
CA GLN A 48 -9.13 -1.82 15.62
C GLN A 48 -8.29 -0.85 14.78
N VAL A 49 -7.12 -0.48 15.29
CA VAL A 49 -6.22 0.46 14.63
C VAL A 49 -5.70 -0.12 13.33
N GLN A 50 -5.85 0.63 12.25
CA GLN A 50 -5.27 0.35 10.95
C GLN A 50 -4.55 1.60 10.44
N LEU A 51 -3.34 1.44 9.91
CA LEU A 51 -2.62 2.55 9.27
C LEU A 51 -2.26 2.17 7.85
N ILE A 52 -2.41 3.14 6.95
CA ILE A 52 -1.95 3.09 5.57
C ILE A 52 -1.03 4.30 5.39
N TYR A 53 0.19 4.05 4.94
CA TYR A 53 1.17 5.09 4.68
C TYR A 53 1.69 4.93 3.25
N THR A 54 1.59 6.00 2.46
CA THR A 54 2.09 6.04 1.10
C THR A 54 3.23 7.03 1.01
N GLN A 55 4.43 6.53 0.74
CA GLN A 55 5.57 7.35 0.37
C GLN A 55 5.46 7.74 -1.10
N ILE A 56 5.65 9.03 -1.38
CA ILE A 56 5.62 9.60 -2.73
C ILE A 56 6.99 10.18 -3.02
N ASP A 57 7.79 9.48 -3.81
CA ASP A 57 9.09 9.95 -4.27
C ASP A 57 8.96 10.57 -5.66
N TYR A 58 9.57 11.73 -5.89
CA TYR A 58 9.61 12.34 -7.22
C TYR A 58 10.94 12.01 -7.90
N ASP A 59 10.88 11.56 -9.16
CA ASP A 59 12.09 11.35 -9.95
C ASP A 59 12.64 12.67 -10.53
N LYS A 60 13.76 12.58 -11.26
CA LYS A 60 14.41 13.72 -11.93
C LYS A 60 13.54 14.44 -12.97
N HIS A 61 12.44 13.82 -13.40
CA HIS A 61 11.47 14.37 -14.34
C HIS A 61 10.17 14.79 -13.64
N ASN A 62 10.17 14.84 -12.30
CA ASN A 62 9.01 15.17 -11.47
C ASN A 62 7.86 14.15 -11.60
N ALA A 63 8.15 12.92 -12.01
CA ALA A 63 7.17 11.84 -12.03
C ALA A 63 7.09 11.18 -10.63
N PRO A 64 5.88 11.01 -10.08
CA PRO A 64 5.72 10.41 -8.75
C PRO A 64 5.84 8.89 -8.80
N LYS A 65 6.57 8.34 -7.82
CA LYS A 65 6.67 6.91 -7.51
C LYS A 65 6.05 6.67 -6.15
N PHE A 66 5.05 5.80 -6.12
CA PHE A 66 4.32 5.44 -4.90
C PHE A 66 4.89 4.17 -4.28
N THR A 67 5.14 4.19 -2.98
CA THR A 67 5.47 3.00 -2.18
C THR A 67 4.48 2.91 -1.02
N ASN A 68 3.73 1.82 -0.96
CA ASN A 68 2.68 1.64 0.06
C ASN A 68 3.16 0.76 1.20
N TYR A 69 2.85 1.20 2.41
CA TYR A 69 3.08 0.49 3.64
C TYR A 69 1.78 0.42 4.44
N SER A 70 1.62 -0.63 5.25
CA SER A 70 0.43 -0.79 6.06
C SER A 70 0.73 -1.37 7.43
N TYR A 71 -0.14 -1.11 8.39
CA TYR A 71 -0.07 -1.69 9.72
C TYR A 71 -1.45 -2.18 10.12
N ARG A 72 -1.54 -3.49 10.40
CA ARG A 72 -2.78 -4.20 10.74
C ARG A 72 -3.93 -3.99 9.75
N LEU A 73 -3.62 -3.62 8.51
CA LEU A 73 -4.62 -3.43 7.46
C LEU A 73 -5.31 -4.77 7.22
N ASP A 74 -6.61 -4.78 7.42
CA ASP A 74 -7.47 -5.90 7.04
C ASP A 74 -7.77 -5.79 5.54
N PRO A 75 -7.34 -6.74 4.69
CA PRO A 75 -7.61 -6.71 3.26
C PRO A 75 -9.05 -7.10 2.90
N ILE A 76 -9.91 -7.48 3.86
CA ILE A 76 -11.27 -8.00 3.62
C ILE A 76 -12.35 -6.95 3.97
N LEU A 77 -12.19 -5.72 3.48
CA LEU A 77 -13.26 -4.71 3.39
C LEU A 77 -13.57 -4.36 1.93
#